data_AF-A0A662UI67-F1
#
_entry.id   AF-A0A662UI67-F1
#
_cell.length_a   1.000
_cell.length_b   1.000
_cell.length_c   1.000
_cell.angle_alpha   90.00
_cell.angle_beta   90.00
_cell.angle_gamma   90.00
#
_symmetry.space_group_name_H-M   'P 1'
#
loop_
_entity.id
_entity.type
_entity.pdbx_description
1 polymer ?
#
loop_
_entity_poly.entity_id
_entity_poly.type
_entity_poly.pdbx_seq_one_letter_code
_entity_poly.pdbx_strand_id
1 'polypeptide(L)'
;MENWKLYLLVALSLAAGIVKITGGLLYNSKSLLVDALTCIANVIALIAVLKFHLVSISPPDEDHPYGHERLAFGGVISTLVIYSFVAGVIIMELLDVAPYRVDINAAIYAGVGFAIY
;
A
#
# COMPACT_ATOMS: atom_id res chain seq x y z
N MET A 1 -12.20 5.99 -16.79
CA MET A 1 -12.46 5.09 -15.64
C MET A 1 -13.37 5.82 -14.68
N GLU A 2 -14.40 5.18 -14.13
CA GLU A 2 -15.30 5.82 -13.18
C GLU A 2 -14.57 6.18 -11.88
N ASN A 3 -14.45 7.48 -11.59
CA ASN A 3 -13.67 7.99 -10.47
C ASN A 3 -14.14 7.43 -9.11
N TRP A 4 -15.43 7.09 -8.97
CA TRP A 4 -15.99 6.52 -7.72
C TRP A 4 -15.39 5.16 -7.36
N LYS A 5 -15.00 4.36 -8.36
CA LYS A 5 -14.38 3.05 -8.14
C LYS A 5 -13.03 3.20 -7.46
N LEU A 6 -12.22 4.20 -7.86
CA LEU A 6 -10.94 4.50 -7.23
C LEU A 6 -11.11 4.93 -5.77
N TYR A 7 -12.07 5.81 -5.49
CA TYR A 7 -12.34 6.25 -4.11
C TYR A 7 -12.80 5.09 -3.22
N LEU A 8 -13.66 4.21 -3.73
CA LEU A 8 -14.07 3.01 -3.00
C LEU A 8 -12.89 2.06 -2.73
N LEU A 9 -12.04 1.83 -3.73
CA LEU A 9 -10.88 0.95 -3.59
C LEU A 9 -9.91 1.46 -2.51
N VAL A 10 -9.65 2.77 -2.49
CA VAL A 10 -8.83 3.41 -1.46
C VAL A 10 -9.49 3.31 -0.09
N ALA A 11 -10.79 3.57 0.01
CA ALA A 11 -11.52 3.50 1.28
C ALA A 11 -11.54 2.08 1.86
N LEU A 12 -11.81 1.06 1.03
CA LEU A 12 -11.79 -0.35 1.43
C LEU A 12 -10.39 -0.79 1.85
N SER A 13 -9.36 -0.40 1.09
CA SER A 13 -7.97 -0.70 1.42
C SER A 13 -7.54 -0.09 2.75
N LEU A 14 -7.96 1.15 3.04
CA LEU A 14 -7.71 1.80 4.33
C LEU A 14 -8.46 1.11 5.48
N ALA A 15 -9.74 0.76 5.27
CA ALA A 15 -10.53 0.04 6.27
C ALA A 15 -9.92 -1.34 6.59
N ALA A 16 -9.54 -2.10 5.56
CA ALA A 16 -8.83 -3.38 5.70
C ALA A 16 -7.50 -3.21 6.44
N GLY A 17 -6.72 -2.18 6.10
CA GLY A 17 -5.47 -1.84 6.78
C GLY A 17 -5.68 -1.59 8.28
N ILE A 18 -6.68 -0.81 8.67
CA ILE A 18 -6.99 -0.52 10.08
C ILE A 18 -7.35 -1.81 10.84
N VAL A 19 -8.16 -2.69 10.26
CA VAL A 19 -8.50 -3.98 10.86
C VAL A 19 -7.23 -4.83 11.06
N LYS A 20 -6.34 -4.89 10.07
CA LYS A 20 -5.10 -5.68 10.17
C LYS A 20 -4.11 -5.10 11.18
N ILE A 21 -3.97 -3.78 11.27
CA ILE A 21 -3.13 -3.11 12.28
C ILE A 21 -3.66 -3.43 13.68
N THR A 22 -4.96 -3.25 13.89
CA THR A 22 -5.57 -3.51 15.21
C THR A 22 -5.46 -4.98 15.60
N GLY A 23 -5.72 -5.90 14.67
CA GLY A 23 -5.51 -7.33 14.91
C GLY A 23 -4.05 -7.71 15.16
N GLY A 24 -3.10 -7.08 14.46
CA GLY A 24 -1.67 -7.36 14.60
C GLY A 24 -1.15 -6.93 15.97
N LEU A 25 -1.57 -5.76 16.45
CA LEU A 25 -1.20 -5.23 17.76
C LEU A 25 -1.89 -5.98 18.91
N LEU A 26 -3.19 -6.27 18.79
CA LEU A 26 -3.96 -6.91 19.86
C LEU A 26 -3.59 -8.39 20.06
N TYR A 27 -3.30 -9.09 18.97
CA TYR A 27 -3.05 -10.54 18.99
C TYR A 27 -1.60 -10.91 18.69
N ASN A 28 -0.70 -9.92 18.74
CA ASN A 28 0.74 -10.05 18.62
C ASN A 28 1.17 -10.84 17.36
N SER A 29 0.54 -10.56 16.22
CA SER A 29 0.76 -11.30 14.97
C SER A 29 1.64 -10.52 14.01
N LYS A 30 2.91 -10.93 13.90
CA LYS A 30 3.86 -10.33 12.96
C LYS A 30 3.38 -10.43 11.51
N SER A 31 2.80 -11.57 11.11
CA SER A 31 2.25 -11.74 9.75
C SER A 31 1.12 -10.74 9.44
N LEU A 32 0.28 -10.43 10.43
CA LEU A 32 -0.81 -9.46 10.25
C LEU A 32 -0.29 -8.03 10.15
N LEU A 33 0.77 -7.70 10.89
CA LEU A 33 1.47 -6.42 10.78
C LEU A 33 2.14 -6.25 9.41
N VAL A 34 2.77 -7.30 8.87
CA VAL A 34 3.37 -7.30 7.53
C VAL A 34 2.32 -7.02 6.45
N ASP A 35 1.16 -7.67 6.53
CA ASP A 35 0.06 -7.47 5.59
C ASP A 35 -0.53 -6.05 5.73
N ALA A 36 -0.68 -5.54 6.95
CA ALA A 36 -1.08 -4.16 7.21
C ALA A 36 -0.12 -3.12 6.58
N LEU A 37 1.19 -3.29 6.76
CA LEU A 37 2.22 -2.42 6.17
C LEU A 37 2.15 -2.44 4.64
N THR A 38 1.89 -3.61 4.05
CA THR A 38 1.73 -3.77 2.61
C THR A 38 0.47 -3.05 2.09
N CYS A 39 -0.65 -3.11 2.82
CA CYS A 39 -1.85 -2.32 2.50
C CYS A 39 -1.56 -0.80 2.51
N ILE A 40 -0.80 -0.30 3.49
CA ILE A 40 -0.41 1.12 3.54
C ILE A 40 0.47 1.47 2.33
N ALA A 41 1.46 0.64 2.01
CA ALA A 41 2.34 0.83 0.85
C ALA A 41 1.55 0.94 -0.44
N ASN A 42 0.53 0.11 -0.63
CA ASN A 42 -0.37 0.14 -1.78
C ASN A 42 -1.10 1.48 -1.93
N VAL A 43 -1.67 2.02 -0.84
CA VAL A 43 -2.39 3.29 -0.89
C VAL A 43 -1.45 4.43 -1.28
N ILE A 44 -0.25 4.49 -0.69
CA ILE A 44 0.75 5.53 -0.99
C ILE A 44 1.24 5.39 -2.44
N ALA A 45 1.54 4.17 -2.87
CA ALA A 45 1.97 3.87 -4.23
C ALA A 45 0.91 4.26 -5.27
N LEU A 46 -0.37 3.97 -5.00
CA LEU A 46 -1.49 4.36 -5.86
C LEU A 46 -1.59 5.88 -6.00
N ILE A 47 -1.47 6.63 -4.90
CA ILE A 47 -1.48 8.10 -4.93
C ILE A 47 -0.33 8.64 -5.79
N ALA A 48 0.87 8.07 -5.65
CA ALA A 48 2.03 8.49 -6.43
C ALA A 48 1.84 8.18 -7.93
N VAL A 49 1.38 6.97 -8.27
CA VAL A 49 1.06 6.58 -9.65
C VAL A 49 0.00 7.50 -10.26
N LEU A 50 -1.07 7.81 -9.52
CA LEU A 50 -2.12 8.72 -10.01
C LEU A 50 -1.57 10.12 -10.28
N LYS A 51 -0.71 10.66 -9.40
CA LYS A 51 -0.07 11.96 -9.64
C LYS A 51 0.78 11.95 -10.90
N PHE A 52 1.67 10.98 -11.06
CA PHE A 52 2.52 10.88 -12.25
C PHE A 52 1.72 10.61 -13.52
N HIS A 53 0.64 9.84 -13.44
CA HIS A 53 -0.25 9.59 -14.56
C HIS A 53 -0.98 10.88 -15.01
N LEU A 54 -1.49 11.67 -14.07
CA LEU A 54 -2.13 12.96 -14.37
C LEU A 54 -1.17 13.93 -15.06
N VAL A 55 0.08 13.99 -14.60
CA VAL A 55 1.11 14.81 -15.24
C VAL A 55 1.46 14.25 -16.63
N SER A 56 1.52 12.93 -16.78
CA SER A 56 1.86 12.26 -18.04
C SER A 56 0.89 12.55 -19.19
N ILE A 57 -0.41 12.68 -18.89
CA ILE A 57 -1.45 12.98 -19.89
C ILE A 57 -1.64 14.49 -20.14
N SER A 58 -0.84 15.34 -19.49
CA SER A 58 -0.93 16.79 -19.69
C SER A 58 -0.49 17.17 -21.11
N PRO A 59 -1.13 18.19 -21.72
CA PRO A 59 -0.79 18.61 -23.07
C PRO A 59 0.68 19.05 -23.17
N PRO A 60 1.30 18.98 -24.35
CA PRO A 60 2.65 19.48 -24.56
C PRO A 60 2.75 20.98 -24.22
N ASP A 61 3.82 21.37 -23.54
CA ASP A 61 4.15 22.75 -23.22
C ASP A 61 5.48 23.17 -23.88
N GLU A 62 5.92 24.41 -23.64
CA GLU A 62 7.16 24.95 -24.21
C GLU A 62 8.41 24.21 -23.69
N ASP A 63 8.38 23.73 -22.45
CA ASP A 63 9.48 22.98 -21.82
C ASP A 63 9.53 21.51 -22.30
N HIS A 64 8.39 20.93 -22.68
CA HIS A 64 8.25 19.55 -23.17
C HIS A 64 7.47 19.48 -24.50
N PRO A 65 8.10 19.87 -25.63
CA PRO A 65 7.45 19.91 -26.95
C PRO A 65 6.96 18.55 -27.46
N TYR A 66 7.57 17.47 -26.96
CA TYR A 66 7.24 16.08 -27.33
C TYR A 66 6.23 15.41 -26.40
N GLY A 67 5.69 16.15 -25.41
CA GLY A 67 4.69 15.66 -24.46
C GLY A 67 5.28 15.03 -23.18
N HIS A 68 4.40 14.85 -22.19
CA HIS A 68 4.75 14.43 -20.84
C HIS A 68 4.68 12.92 -20.60
N GLU A 69 4.45 12.12 -21.64
CA GLU A 69 4.11 10.70 -21.51
C GLU A 69 5.13 9.91 -20.66
N ARG A 70 6.42 10.23 -20.81
CA ARG A 70 7.53 9.59 -20.06
C ARG A 70 7.48 9.83 -18.55
N LEU A 71 6.76 10.85 -18.07
CA LEU A 71 6.63 11.09 -16.63
C LEU A 71 5.80 10.01 -15.92
N ALA A 72 5.03 9.20 -16.66
CA ALA A 72 4.36 8.03 -16.09
C ALA A 72 5.35 7.04 -15.45
N PHE A 73 6.58 6.95 -15.95
CA PHE A 73 7.63 6.11 -15.35
C PHE A 73 7.98 6.54 -13.93
N GLY A 74 7.82 7.82 -13.59
CA GLY A 74 7.99 8.31 -12.22
C GLY A 74 7.03 7.62 -11.24
N GLY A 75 5.83 7.25 -11.69
CA GLY A 75 4.88 6.45 -10.91
C GLY A 75 5.45 5.08 -10.58
N VAL A 76 5.96 4.34 -11.57
CA VAL A 76 6.55 3.00 -11.38
C VAL A 76 7.82 3.06 -10.51
N ILE A 77 8.66 4.07 -10.70
CA ILE A 77 9.87 4.24 -9.88
C ILE A 77 9.46 4.54 -8.43
N SER A 78 8.43 5.39 -8.22
CA SER A 78 7.94 5.70 -6.89
C SER A 78 7.38 4.47 -6.18
N THR A 79 6.63 3.60 -6.87
CA THR A 79 6.11 2.37 -6.27
C THR A 79 7.25 1.44 -5.87
N LEU A 80 8.28 1.28 -6.72
CA LEU A 80 9.45 0.49 -6.40
C LEU A 80 10.15 1.00 -5.14
N VAL A 81 10.42 2.30 -5.05
CA VAL A 81 11.08 2.92 -3.88
C VAL A 81 10.26 2.73 -2.60
N ILE A 82 8.94 2.97 -2.66
CA ILE A 82 8.04 2.79 -1.52
C ILE A 82 8.07 1.33 -1.04
N TYR A 83 7.95 0.38 -1.98
CA TYR A 83 7.96 -1.05 -1.65
C TYR A 83 9.32 -1.53 -1.13
N SER A 84 10.43 -1.05 -1.68
CA SER A 84 11.76 -1.35 -1.16
C SER A 84 11.94 -0.86 0.27
N PHE A 85 11.47 0.35 0.58
CA PHE A 85 11.52 0.89 1.94
C PHE A 85 10.65 0.06 2.91
N VAL A 86 9.41 -0.21 2.54
CA VAL A 86 8.48 -0.98 3.39
C VAL A 86 8.95 -2.42 3.57
N ALA A 87 9.51 -3.04 2.53
CA ALA A 87 10.14 -4.36 2.65
C ALA A 87 11.31 -4.35 3.64
N GLY A 88 12.13 -3.30 3.64
CA GLY A 88 13.19 -3.11 4.64
C GLY A 88 12.64 -3.08 6.07
N VAL A 89 11.58 -2.31 6.31
CA VAL A 89 10.91 -2.25 7.63
C VAL A 89 10.34 -3.61 8.03
N ILE A 90 9.66 -4.29 7.10
CA ILE A 90 9.13 -5.65 7.32
C ILE A 90 10.24 -6.63 7.68
N ILE A 91 11.37 -6.58 6.99
CA ILE A 91 12.51 -7.47 7.27
C ILE A 91 13.04 -7.20 8.68
N MET A 92 13.18 -5.94 9.11
CA MET A 92 13.64 -5.62 10.47
C MET A 92 12.70 -6.19 11.54
N GLU A 93 11.39 -6.11 11.32
CA GLU A 93 10.37 -6.66 12.22
C GLU A 93 10.41 -8.20 12.28
N LEU A 94 10.64 -8.85 11.12
CA LEU A 94 10.69 -10.31 11.00
C LEU A 94 12.01 -10.91 11.49
N LEU A 95 13.11 -10.16 11.45
CA LEU A 95 14.41 -10.58 11.97
C LEU A 95 14.46 -10.60 13.50
N ASP A 96 13.52 -9.95 14.17
CA ASP A 96 13.31 -10.15 15.60
C ASP A 96 12.67 -11.53 15.85
N VAL A 97 13.50 -12.55 16.03
CA VAL A 97 13.06 -13.94 16.24
C VAL A 97 12.71 -14.23 17.71
N ALA A 98 12.38 -13.21 18.50
CA ALA A 98 11.92 -13.41 19.87
C ALA A 98 10.70 -14.36 19.91
N PRO A 99 10.63 -15.28 20.89
CA PRO A 99 9.48 -16.17 21.01
C PRO A 99 8.23 -15.34 21.34
N TYR A 100 7.28 -15.36 20.42
CA TYR A 100 5.98 -14.72 20.57
C TYR A 100 4.86 -15.75 20.46
N ARG A 101 3.71 -15.45 21.05
CA ARG A 101 2.51 -16.28 20.94
C ARG A 101 1.45 -15.49 20.18
N VAL A 102 0.90 -16.14 19.16
CA VAL A 102 -0.19 -15.58 18.36
C VAL A 102 -1.50 -16.17 18.87
N ASP A 103 -2.48 -15.30 19.09
CA ASP A 103 -3.83 -15.72 19.46
C ASP A 103 -4.61 -16.19 18.22
N ILE A 104 -5.51 -17.16 18.37
CA ILE A 104 -6.39 -17.65 17.30
C ILE A 104 -7.26 -16.52 16.72
N ASN A 105 -7.59 -15.51 17.52
CA ASN A 105 -8.35 -14.34 17.11
C ASN A 105 -7.63 -13.52 16.04
N ALA A 106 -6.31 -13.62 15.93
CA ALA A 106 -5.55 -13.01 14.83
C ALA A 106 -6.01 -13.54 13.46
N ALA A 107 -6.37 -14.83 13.36
CA ALA A 107 -6.85 -15.43 12.12
C ALA A 107 -8.22 -14.89 11.71
N ILE A 108 -9.08 -14.57 12.68
CA ILE A 108 -10.39 -13.94 12.43
C ILE A 108 -10.18 -12.54 11.84
N TYR A 109 -9.28 -11.75 12.44
CA TYR A 109 -8.96 -10.41 11.93
C TYR A 109 -8.29 -10.47 10.55
N ALA A 110 -7.48 -11.49 10.28
CA ALA A 110 -6.95 -11.75 8.93
C ALA A 110 -8.08 -12.00 7.93
N GLY A 111 -9.03 -12.86 8.28
CA GLY A 111 -10.18 -13.18 7.43
C GLY A 111 -11.07 -11.96 7.17
N VAL A 112 -11.37 -11.17 8.20
CA VAL A 112 -12.15 -9.92 8.05
C VAL A 112 -11.40 -8.91 7.20
N GLY A 113 -10.10 -8.71 7.45
CA GLY A 113 -9.26 -7.82 6.66
C GLY A 113 -9.15 -8.25 5.19
N PHE A 114 -9.14 -9.55 4.90
CA PHE A 114 -9.17 -10.09 3.55
C PHE A 114 -10.53 -9.91 2.87
N ALA A 115 -11.64 -10.08 3.59
CA ALA A 115 -12.99 -9.93 3.03
C ALA A 115 -13.34 -8.48 2.65
N ILE A 116 -12.68 -7.49 3.26
CA ILE A 116 -12.85 -6.07 2.96
C ILE A 116 -12.05 -5.67 1.70
N TYR A 117 -10.97 -6.40 1.40
CA TYR A 117 -10.04 -6.14 0.30
C TYR A 117 -10.50 -6.85 -0.99
#